data_AF-A0A4R6TB13-F1
#
_entry.id   AF-A0A4R6TB13-F1
#
_cell.length_a   1.000
_cell.length_b   1.000
_cell.length_c   1.000
_cell.angle_alpha   90.00
_cell.angle_beta   90.00
_cell.angle_gamma   90.00
#
_symmetry.space_group_name_H-M   'P 1'
#
loop_
_entity.id
_entity.type
_entity.pdbx_description
1 polymer ?
#
loop_
_entity_poly.entity_id
_entity_poly.type
_entity_poly.pdbx_seq_one_letter_code
_entity_poly.pdbx_strand_id
1 'polypeptide(L)'
;MKKSAFQILLPALLFICFSCQQSSPTKNEAGILSLGSFSSFQNPEENEMVGVYFMPSWNTSPDPNVDRDSFWSCLTGKEDCSSLQNTGTWGPRGRVYNARFPFEGPYLDRKPIAELKGFYNRTDPEVARKQLQYMKSYGIDFFAYDWFYGRHYYYHLYFGPQSKIYYPQGWQIDPNRDGRVAVPGLVEWGDQLEVLLAENAKLPPEQQMKFAINWCDDSHERWMNWLKIGSPDELARKANYDGEKPDRELYLKVHEKITQLWIDQYFSRPDYLKASDGRPVIYFYFPQDAESRAAYYGLTLKDLLDLSQQTAQKAGIPGIKFIAVTAGPMLERERAYGLPTQWKAKNPARPWEGGDYRNRMLLQEYVPRLKGMGFEGMTAYVYHNFMDKDNRSYADMRNTYRGHWQMWSEKFQADPNFEYQVPVAMGWDMRPAGGTWPQQTGFPSEPYKDKVHSDKSSFLAKLKEAQQVSRKYRNTNGNTVMICCWNEYLEGNYIEPTEGHGFDYLEAIQEVFGNK
;
A
#
# COMPACT_ATOMS: atom_id res chain seq x y z
N MET A 1 17.13 19.22 -68.50
CA MET A 1 18.12 20.29 -68.21
C MET A 1 17.40 21.63 -68.28
N LYS A 2 17.54 22.47 -67.23
CA LYS A 2 17.40 23.96 -67.14
C LYS A 2 16.36 24.63 -68.08
N LYS A 3 15.51 25.60 -67.72
CA LYS A 3 15.24 26.54 -66.60
C LYS A 3 14.20 27.55 -67.19
N SER A 4 13.73 28.49 -66.37
CA SER A 4 13.18 29.84 -66.72
C SER A 4 11.66 29.93 -66.87
N ALA A 5 10.91 30.64 -66.00
CA ALA A 5 10.78 32.09 -65.69
C ALA A 5 9.54 32.68 -66.39
N PHE A 6 8.48 33.05 -65.67
CA PHE A 6 8.14 34.38 -65.12
C PHE A 6 7.91 35.50 -66.16
N GLN A 7 6.66 36.01 -66.25
CA GLN A 7 6.24 37.44 -66.36
C GLN A 7 4.72 37.55 -66.74
N ILE A 8 3.88 38.27 -65.96
CA ILE A 8 3.29 39.63 -66.20
C ILE A 8 2.09 39.61 -67.19
N LEU A 9 0.94 40.33 -67.13
CA LEU A 9 0.19 41.17 -66.16
C LEU A 9 -1.07 41.74 -66.92
N LEU A 10 -2.22 41.91 -66.22
CA LEU A 10 -3.44 42.74 -66.49
C LEU A 10 -4.36 42.45 -67.72
N PRO A 11 -5.65 42.95 -67.83
CA PRO A 11 -6.35 44.12 -67.22
C PRO A 11 -7.69 43.78 -66.48
N ALA A 12 -8.26 44.55 -65.51
CA ALA A 12 -8.90 45.89 -65.45
C ALA A 12 -10.31 46.03 -66.11
N LEU A 13 -11.36 46.32 -65.31
CA LEU A 13 -12.66 47.02 -65.59
C LEU A 13 -13.61 46.78 -64.38
N LEU A 14 -14.46 47.67 -63.83
CA LEU A 14 -14.66 49.12 -63.87
C LEU A 14 -15.70 49.51 -62.77
N PHE A 15 -15.51 50.72 -62.24
CA PHE A 15 -16.24 51.52 -61.23
C PHE A 15 -17.79 51.60 -61.25
N ILE A 16 -18.39 51.86 -60.07
CA ILE A 16 -19.37 52.96 -59.83
C ILE A 16 -19.14 53.62 -58.44
N CYS A 17 -19.00 54.96 -58.42
CA CYS A 17 -18.95 55.89 -57.26
C CYS A 17 -20.37 56.32 -56.81
N PHE A 18 -20.70 56.75 -55.60
CA PHE A 18 -20.37 58.01 -54.88
C PHE A 18 -20.92 57.88 -53.43
N SER A 19 -20.32 58.39 -52.36
CA SER A 19 -20.23 59.82 -52.01
C SER A 19 -19.21 60.10 -50.89
N CYS A 20 -18.65 61.32 -50.93
CA CYS A 20 -17.76 61.98 -49.95
C CYS A 20 -18.52 62.34 -48.64
N GLN A 21 -17.95 62.65 -47.45
CA GLN A 21 -16.66 63.26 -47.08
C GLN A 21 -16.45 63.18 -45.54
N GLN A 22 -15.21 62.82 -45.11
CA GLN A 22 -14.31 63.32 -44.02
C GLN A 22 -14.88 63.97 -42.72
N SER A 23 -14.34 63.85 -41.49
CA SER A 23 -13.02 63.42 -40.93
C SER A 23 -13.10 63.40 -39.36
N SER A 24 -12.77 62.30 -38.64
CA SER A 24 -11.51 62.00 -37.88
C SER A 24 -11.36 62.63 -36.46
N PRO A 25 -10.58 62.06 -35.47
CA PRO A 25 -9.99 60.70 -35.36
C PRO A 25 -9.93 60.04 -33.93
N THR A 26 -9.41 58.80 -33.90
CA THR A 26 -8.69 58.04 -32.82
C THR A 26 -9.53 57.36 -31.72
N LYS A 27 -9.32 56.10 -31.30
CA LYS A 27 -8.16 55.16 -31.30
C LYS A 27 -8.69 53.70 -31.37
N ASN A 28 -7.96 52.82 -32.07
CA ASN A 28 -8.19 51.36 -32.09
C ASN A 28 -7.63 50.71 -30.81
N GLU A 29 -8.43 49.85 -30.18
CA GLU A 29 -7.96 48.77 -29.30
C GLU A 29 -8.20 47.41 -29.98
N ALA A 30 -7.21 46.54 -29.87
CA ALA A 30 -7.19 45.21 -30.46
C ALA A 30 -8.03 44.22 -29.62
N GLY A 31 -9.00 43.57 -30.26
CA GLY A 31 -9.79 42.49 -29.66
C GLY A 31 -9.11 41.14 -29.84
N ILE A 32 -8.86 40.47 -28.71
CA ILE A 32 -8.31 39.11 -28.58
C ILE A 32 -9.40 38.09 -28.94
N LEU A 33 -9.09 37.18 -29.86
CA LEU A 33 -9.92 36.01 -30.19
C LEU A 33 -9.78 34.95 -29.08
N SER A 34 -10.90 34.60 -28.43
CA SER A 34 -10.95 33.51 -27.46
C SER A 34 -10.82 32.15 -28.17
N LEU A 35 -9.81 31.37 -27.80
CA LEU A 35 -9.71 29.95 -28.12
C LEU A 35 -10.69 29.18 -27.22
N GLY A 36 -11.75 28.63 -27.82
CA GLY A 36 -12.67 27.72 -27.14
C GLY A 36 -11.96 26.43 -26.73
N SER A 37 -12.08 26.07 -25.46
CA SER A 37 -11.62 24.78 -24.93
C SER A 37 -12.51 23.67 -25.47
N PHE A 38 -11.94 22.75 -26.25
CA PHE A 38 -12.55 21.45 -26.50
C PHE A 38 -12.39 20.59 -25.24
N SER A 39 -13.42 20.51 -24.41
CA SER A 39 -13.53 19.44 -23.41
C SER A 39 -14.04 18.20 -24.13
N SER A 40 -13.18 17.21 -24.36
CA SER A 40 -13.64 15.87 -24.73
C SER A 40 -14.38 15.28 -23.53
N PHE A 41 -15.70 15.11 -23.63
CA PHE A 41 -16.44 14.26 -22.70
C PHE A 41 -15.92 12.82 -22.87
N GLN A 42 -15.07 12.36 -21.94
CA GLN A 42 -14.73 10.95 -21.84
C GLN A 42 -15.92 10.20 -21.22
N ASN A 43 -16.19 9.01 -21.73
CA ASN A 43 -17.23 8.14 -21.20
C ASN A 43 -16.85 7.75 -19.75
N PRO A 44 -17.71 7.85 -18.74
CA PRO A 44 -17.38 7.48 -17.35
C PRO A 44 -16.90 6.03 -17.21
N GLU A 45 -17.32 5.14 -18.12
CA GLU A 45 -16.85 3.76 -18.22
C GLU A 45 -15.37 3.64 -18.63
N GLU A 46 -14.73 4.71 -19.11
CA GLU A 46 -13.33 4.69 -19.55
C GLU A 46 -12.31 5.01 -18.45
N ASN A 47 -12.73 5.51 -17.29
CA ASN A 47 -11.80 5.99 -16.26
C ASN A 47 -11.16 4.86 -15.45
N GLU A 48 -9.87 5.01 -15.13
CA GLU A 48 -9.16 4.12 -14.22
C GLU A 48 -9.55 4.36 -12.76
N MET A 49 -9.65 3.27 -11.99
CA MET A 49 -9.80 3.34 -10.54
C MET A 49 -8.40 3.45 -9.92
N VAL A 50 -8.13 4.52 -9.18
CA VAL A 50 -6.83 4.82 -8.58
C VAL A 50 -6.87 4.52 -7.09
N GLY A 51 -6.14 3.50 -6.67
CA GLY A 51 -5.93 3.16 -5.27
C GLY A 51 -4.58 3.66 -4.77
N VAL A 52 -4.47 3.93 -3.48
CA VAL A 52 -3.19 4.20 -2.81
C VAL A 52 -3.04 3.33 -1.57
N TYR A 53 -1.86 2.81 -1.28
CA TYR A 53 -1.62 2.17 0.02
C TYR A 53 -1.42 3.22 1.11
N PHE A 54 -1.98 2.97 2.30
CA PHE A 54 -1.86 3.84 3.47
C PHE A 54 -1.17 3.08 4.59
N MET A 55 -0.11 3.68 5.15
CA MET A 55 0.78 3.06 6.11
C MET A 55 0.50 3.59 7.52
N PRO A 56 0.17 2.73 8.49
CA PRO A 56 0.06 3.17 9.87
C PRO A 56 1.43 3.51 10.45
N SER A 57 1.50 4.62 11.17
CA SER A 57 2.57 4.81 12.15
C SER A 57 2.13 4.31 13.52
N TRP A 58 3.06 4.14 14.45
CA TRP A 58 2.75 3.67 15.80
C TRP A 58 3.66 4.29 16.86
N ASN A 59 3.20 4.22 18.11
CA ASN A 59 4.02 4.62 19.24
C ASN A 59 5.12 3.59 19.50
N THR A 60 6.37 4.04 19.46
CA THR A 60 7.57 3.23 19.72
C THR A 60 8.12 3.43 21.13
N SER A 61 7.53 4.32 21.92
CA SER A 61 7.90 4.54 23.32
C SER A 61 7.32 3.44 24.22
N PRO A 62 8.11 2.91 25.18
CA PRO A 62 7.58 2.06 26.24
C PRO A 62 6.83 2.86 27.32
N ASP A 63 7.04 4.18 27.41
CA ASP A 63 6.29 5.06 28.31
C ASP A 63 4.96 5.42 27.65
N PRO A 64 3.81 5.02 28.23
CA PRO A 64 2.49 5.29 27.67
C PRO A 64 2.14 6.79 27.65
N ASN A 65 2.87 7.64 28.37
CA ASN A 65 2.67 9.10 28.38
C ASN A 65 3.44 9.81 27.25
N VAL A 66 4.27 9.08 26.51
CA VAL A 66 5.06 9.61 25.41
C VAL A 66 4.58 8.96 24.12
N ASP A 67 4.09 9.77 23.18
CA ASP A 67 3.75 9.30 21.83
C ASP A 67 4.94 9.55 20.90
N ARG A 68 5.83 8.54 20.79
CA ARG A 68 6.97 8.58 19.87
C ARG A 68 6.59 7.89 18.57
N ASP A 69 6.16 8.69 17.61
CA ASP A 69 5.76 8.21 16.28
C ASP A 69 6.93 7.52 15.55
N SER A 70 6.64 6.34 14.98
CA SER A 70 7.61 5.48 14.28
C SER A 70 8.18 6.10 13.02
N PHE A 71 7.49 7.05 12.38
CA PHE A 71 8.00 7.76 11.20
C PHE A 71 8.81 8.97 11.62
N TRP A 72 8.20 9.85 12.42
CA TRP A 72 8.79 11.16 12.74
C TRP A 72 10.12 11.04 13.47
N SER A 73 10.22 10.10 14.42
CA SER A 73 11.46 9.85 15.17
C SER A 73 12.65 9.50 14.26
N CYS A 74 12.40 8.91 13.10
CA CYS A 74 13.43 8.56 12.10
C CYS A 74 13.73 9.65 11.09
N LEU A 75 12.80 10.60 10.89
CA LEU A 75 13.04 11.76 10.04
C LEU A 75 13.79 12.88 10.79
N THR A 76 13.54 13.04 12.09
CA THR A 76 14.10 14.15 12.89
C THR A 76 15.46 13.86 13.51
N GLY A 77 15.84 12.59 13.67
CA GLY A 77 17.09 12.22 14.34
C GLY A 77 17.35 10.72 14.29
N LYS A 78 18.43 10.27 14.94
CA LYS A 78 18.79 8.85 14.99
C LYS A 78 18.55 8.22 16.36
N GLU A 79 18.52 9.05 17.39
CA GLU A 79 18.54 8.66 18.79
C GLU A 79 17.25 7.93 19.17
N ASP A 80 16.11 8.41 18.67
CA ASP A 80 14.79 7.87 18.99
C ASP A 80 14.20 6.98 17.88
N CYS A 81 14.90 6.81 16.76
CA CYS A 81 14.39 6.03 15.64
C CYS A 81 14.44 4.52 15.93
N SER A 82 13.29 3.90 16.10
CA SER A 82 13.16 2.45 16.36
C SER A 82 13.75 1.59 15.23
N SER A 83 13.59 2.01 13.98
CA SER A 83 14.15 1.31 12.81
C SER A 83 15.67 1.23 12.85
N LEU A 84 16.35 2.27 13.33
CA LEU A 84 17.80 2.28 13.50
C LEU A 84 18.25 1.46 14.71
N GLN A 85 17.39 1.28 15.70
CA GLN A 85 17.67 0.50 16.90
C GLN A 85 17.33 -0.99 16.73
N ASN A 86 16.65 -1.39 15.65
CA ASN A 86 16.20 -2.76 15.45
C ASN A 86 17.39 -3.74 15.46
N THR A 87 17.48 -4.55 16.51
CA THR A 87 18.58 -5.50 16.70
C THR A 87 18.47 -6.72 15.80
N GLY A 88 17.26 -7.05 15.33
CA GLY A 88 17.03 -8.11 14.36
C GLY A 88 17.60 -7.75 12.98
N THR A 89 17.52 -6.48 12.60
CA THR A 89 18.08 -5.96 11.33
C THR A 89 19.58 -5.67 11.45
N TRP A 90 19.98 -4.92 12.48
CA TRP A 90 21.32 -4.33 12.57
C TRP A 90 22.28 -5.05 13.51
N GLY A 91 21.79 -6.00 14.31
CA GLY A 91 22.54 -6.58 15.42
C GLY A 91 22.46 -5.77 16.72
N PRO A 92 23.15 -6.19 17.78
CA PRO A 92 22.94 -5.71 19.16
C PRO A 92 23.27 -4.23 19.39
N ARG A 93 23.96 -3.58 18.45
CA ARG A 93 24.32 -2.15 18.54
C ARG A 93 23.41 -1.24 17.71
N GLY A 94 22.36 -1.76 17.08
CA GLY A 94 21.60 -1.01 16.10
C GLY A 94 22.45 -0.64 14.88
N ARG A 95 21.96 0.29 14.07
CA ARG A 95 22.60 0.77 12.85
C ARG A 95 23.90 1.52 13.16
N VAL A 96 25.04 0.95 12.73
CA VAL A 96 26.37 1.55 12.94
C VAL A 96 26.84 2.39 11.75
N TYR A 97 26.84 3.71 11.89
CA TYR A 97 27.36 4.64 10.88
C TYR A 97 28.89 4.79 10.94
N ASN A 98 29.53 5.06 9.81
CA ASN A 98 30.98 5.26 9.72
C ASN A 98 31.34 6.21 8.56
N ALA A 99 32.64 6.51 8.36
CA ALA A 99 33.08 7.46 7.32
C ALA A 99 32.69 7.04 5.88
N ARG A 100 32.54 5.73 5.61
CA ARG A 100 32.10 5.22 4.30
C ARG A 100 30.59 5.32 4.14
N PHE A 101 29.85 5.11 5.22
CA PHE A 101 28.38 5.10 5.27
C PHE A 101 27.90 6.01 6.42
N PRO A 102 27.99 7.34 6.23
CA PRO A 102 27.64 8.31 7.25
C PRO A 102 26.12 8.35 7.46
N PHE A 103 25.69 8.91 8.60
CA PHE A 103 24.29 9.28 8.76
C PHE A 103 23.99 10.49 7.87
N GLU A 104 22.95 10.38 7.05
CA GLU A 104 22.58 11.41 6.06
C GLU A 104 21.31 12.18 6.45
N GLY A 105 20.77 11.93 7.66
CA GLY A 105 19.67 12.71 8.22
C GLY A 105 20.14 13.94 9.01
N PRO A 106 19.22 14.73 9.58
CA PRO A 106 17.76 14.53 9.53
C PRO A 106 17.19 14.79 8.12
N TYR A 107 16.06 14.16 7.82
CA TYR A 107 15.38 14.19 6.52
C TYR A 107 14.19 15.16 6.56
N LEU A 108 14.47 16.43 6.88
CA LEU A 108 13.43 17.42 7.19
C LEU A 108 12.66 17.90 5.96
N ASP A 109 13.20 17.70 4.75
CA ASP A 109 12.49 17.91 3.49
C ASP A 109 11.24 17.00 3.37
N ARG A 110 11.24 15.87 4.06
CA ARG A 110 10.11 14.93 4.10
C ARG A 110 9.02 15.32 5.10
N LYS A 111 9.19 16.43 5.82
CA LYS A 111 8.20 16.89 6.80
C LYS A 111 6.89 17.23 6.08
N PRO A 112 5.72 16.73 6.54
CA PRO A 112 4.43 17.10 5.95
C PRO A 112 4.23 18.62 5.95
N ILE A 113 3.49 19.12 4.97
CA ILE A 113 3.20 20.56 4.85
C ILE A 113 2.48 21.12 6.10
N ALA A 114 2.52 22.44 6.28
CA ALA A 114 1.95 23.12 7.43
C ALA A 114 0.44 22.84 7.60
N GLU A 115 -0.28 22.67 6.49
CA GLU A 115 -1.70 22.33 6.45
C GLU A 115 -1.98 20.97 7.10
N LEU A 116 -1.05 20.03 7.01
CA LEU A 116 -1.09 18.74 7.70
C LEU A 116 -0.46 18.78 9.09
N LYS A 117 -0.13 19.97 9.62
CA LYS A 117 0.49 20.18 10.93
C LYS A 117 1.91 19.63 11.09
N GLY A 118 2.66 19.43 10.00
CA GLY A 118 4.05 18.96 10.09
C GLY A 118 4.13 17.52 10.60
N PHE A 119 4.97 17.25 11.60
CA PHE A 119 5.06 15.94 12.27
C PHE A 119 3.84 15.72 13.17
N TYR A 120 2.69 15.50 12.53
CA TYR A 120 1.38 15.45 13.16
C TYR A 120 1.19 14.24 14.07
N ASN A 121 0.23 14.32 14.99
CA ASN A 121 -0.25 13.13 15.68
C ASN A 121 -1.09 12.29 14.70
N ARG A 122 -0.77 10.99 14.55
CA ARG A 122 -1.46 10.07 13.63
C ARG A 122 -2.96 9.95 13.87
N THR A 123 -3.43 10.31 15.08
CA THR A 123 -4.85 10.32 15.47
C THR A 123 -5.47 11.73 15.47
N ASP A 124 -4.80 12.74 14.91
CA ASP A 124 -5.37 14.09 14.77
C ASP A 124 -6.53 14.08 13.74
N PRO A 125 -7.78 14.39 14.14
CA PRO A 125 -8.93 14.31 13.26
C PRO A 125 -8.91 15.36 12.13
N GLU A 126 -8.27 16.50 12.32
CA GLU A 126 -8.16 17.50 11.26
C GLU A 126 -7.20 17.05 10.17
N VAL A 127 -6.09 16.41 10.57
CA VAL A 127 -5.12 15.84 9.63
C VAL A 127 -5.76 14.70 8.85
N ALA A 128 -6.41 13.75 9.54
CA ALA A 128 -7.13 12.65 8.89
C ALA A 128 -8.14 13.17 7.84
N ARG A 129 -8.93 14.20 8.19
CA ARG A 129 -9.87 14.83 7.26
C ARG A 129 -9.18 15.45 6.04
N LYS A 130 -8.08 16.18 6.25
CA LYS A 130 -7.31 16.79 5.15
C LYS A 130 -6.66 15.76 4.24
N GLN A 131 -6.10 14.68 4.80
CA GLN A 131 -5.56 13.56 4.02
C GLN A 131 -6.64 12.97 3.11
N LEU A 132 -7.84 12.69 3.64
CA LEU A 132 -8.99 12.20 2.86
C LEU A 132 -9.40 13.18 1.75
N GLN A 133 -9.48 14.48 2.06
CA GLN A 133 -9.82 15.52 1.09
C GLN A 133 -8.77 15.64 -0.02
N TYR A 134 -7.48 15.59 0.32
CA TYR A 134 -6.40 15.63 -0.66
C TYR A 134 -6.39 14.38 -1.55
N MET A 135 -6.54 13.18 -0.99
CA MET A 135 -6.69 11.98 -1.81
C MET A 135 -7.85 12.14 -2.81
N LYS A 136 -9.04 12.50 -2.32
CA LYS A 136 -10.24 12.62 -3.15
C LYS A 136 -10.09 13.68 -4.26
N SER A 137 -9.67 14.89 -3.89
CA SER A 137 -9.64 16.05 -4.80
C SER A 137 -8.59 15.95 -5.90
N TYR A 138 -7.57 15.11 -5.71
CA TYR A 138 -6.50 14.90 -6.69
C TYR A 138 -6.63 13.58 -7.48
N GLY A 139 -7.82 12.95 -7.45
CA GLY A 139 -8.16 11.84 -8.35
C GLY A 139 -7.88 10.44 -7.83
N ILE A 140 -7.58 10.28 -6.53
CA ILE A 140 -7.50 8.98 -5.84
C ILE A 140 -8.92 8.57 -5.41
N ASP A 141 -9.33 7.34 -5.72
CA ASP A 141 -10.68 6.85 -5.46
C ASP A 141 -10.80 6.08 -4.15
N PHE A 142 -9.73 5.40 -3.75
CA PHE A 142 -9.69 4.64 -2.51
C PHE A 142 -8.29 4.55 -1.91
N PHE A 143 -8.23 4.30 -0.60
CA PHE A 143 -6.99 3.88 0.07
C PHE A 143 -7.09 2.43 0.55
N ALA A 144 -6.04 1.65 0.36
CA ALA A 144 -5.87 0.33 0.94
C ALA A 144 -5.03 0.49 2.21
N TYR A 145 -5.64 0.33 3.38
CA TYR A 145 -4.97 0.55 4.66
C TYR A 145 -4.20 -0.70 5.08
N ASP A 146 -2.90 -0.56 5.33
CA ASP A 146 -2.05 -1.62 5.83
C ASP A 146 -2.46 -1.99 7.26
N TRP A 147 -3.06 -3.16 7.38
CA TRP A 147 -3.79 -3.59 8.55
C TRP A 147 -3.10 -4.79 9.20
N PHE A 148 -2.80 -4.65 10.50
CA PHE A 148 -2.01 -5.60 11.25
C PHE A 148 -2.83 -6.23 12.37
N TYR A 149 -2.52 -7.49 12.67
CA TYR A 149 -3.23 -8.25 13.69
C TYR A 149 -2.27 -9.07 14.54
N GLY A 150 -2.33 -8.90 15.86
CA GLY A 150 -1.47 -9.62 16.77
C GLY A 150 -2.14 -10.90 17.26
N ARG A 151 -1.94 -12.04 16.60
CA ARG A 151 -2.63 -13.32 16.89
C ARG A 151 -2.52 -13.84 18.33
N HIS A 152 -1.51 -13.43 19.08
CA HIS A 152 -1.14 -14.00 20.38
C HIS A 152 -1.71 -13.24 21.59
N TYR A 153 -2.30 -12.06 21.38
CA TYR A 153 -2.72 -11.22 22.49
C TYR A 153 -4.03 -11.68 23.11
N TYR A 154 -3.98 -11.76 24.42
CA TYR A 154 -4.92 -12.49 25.22
C TYR A 154 -5.33 -11.48 26.29
N TYR A 155 -6.60 -11.07 26.29
CA TYR A 155 -7.10 -9.90 27.04
C TYR A 155 -8.35 -10.24 27.86
N HIS A 156 -8.75 -9.29 28.71
CA HIS A 156 -9.77 -9.43 29.74
C HIS A 156 -10.85 -8.37 29.55
N LEU A 157 -12.06 -8.77 29.17
CA LEU A 157 -13.14 -7.84 28.81
C LEU A 157 -13.69 -7.05 30.01
N TYR A 158 -13.56 -7.58 31.23
CA TYR A 158 -13.99 -6.88 32.44
C TYR A 158 -12.92 -5.94 33.00
N PHE A 159 -11.72 -5.95 32.41
CA PHE A 159 -10.67 -4.99 32.73
C PHE A 159 -10.85 -3.71 31.91
N GLY A 160 -11.09 -2.58 32.59
CA GLY A 160 -11.45 -1.30 31.96
C GLY A 160 -10.61 -0.91 30.73
N PRO A 161 -9.26 -0.90 30.81
CA PRO A 161 -8.39 -0.57 29.67
C PRO A 161 -8.52 -1.50 28.46
N GLN A 162 -8.99 -2.73 28.63
CA GLN A 162 -9.13 -3.74 27.57
C GLN A 162 -10.59 -3.97 27.15
N SER A 163 -11.55 -3.40 27.88
CA SER A 163 -12.99 -3.60 27.67
C SER A 163 -13.50 -3.20 26.27
N LYS A 164 -12.76 -2.34 25.58
CA LYS A 164 -13.09 -1.88 24.22
C LYS A 164 -12.46 -2.71 23.10
N ILE A 165 -11.57 -3.64 23.43
CA ILE A 165 -10.97 -4.52 22.41
C ILE A 165 -12.08 -5.39 21.84
N TYR A 166 -12.25 -5.34 20.51
CA TYR A 166 -13.26 -6.11 19.81
C TYR A 166 -13.18 -7.60 20.15
N TYR A 167 -14.31 -8.20 20.50
CA TYR A 167 -14.48 -9.65 20.60
C TYR A 167 -15.84 -10.02 19.99
N PRO A 168 -15.92 -11.05 19.13
CA PRO A 168 -17.19 -11.38 18.50
C PRO A 168 -18.28 -11.69 19.53
N GLN A 169 -19.49 -11.20 19.27
CA GLN A 169 -20.60 -11.33 20.21
C GLN A 169 -20.92 -12.81 20.50
N GLY A 170 -21.07 -13.14 21.77
CA GLY A 170 -21.44 -14.49 22.21
C GLY A 170 -20.29 -15.51 22.20
N TRP A 171 -19.08 -15.11 21.83
CA TRP A 171 -17.91 -15.98 21.94
C TRP A 171 -17.51 -16.20 23.40
N GLN A 172 -16.89 -17.35 23.67
CA GLN A 172 -16.61 -17.80 25.03
C GLN A 172 -15.60 -16.91 25.75
N ILE A 173 -15.90 -16.61 27.01
CA ILE A 173 -15.01 -15.94 27.95
C ILE A 173 -14.95 -16.74 29.26
N ASP A 174 -13.87 -16.60 30.00
CA ASP A 174 -13.79 -17.08 31.38
C ASP A 174 -14.15 -15.92 32.35
N PRO A 175 -15.37 -15.92 32.92
CA PRO A 175 -15.80 -14.87 33.83
C PRO A 175 -15.03 -14.87 35.15
N ASN A 176 -14.39 -15.99 35.52
CA ASN A 176 -13.59 -16.09 36.74
C ASN A 176 -12.19 -15.48 36.58
N ARG A 177 -11.85 -15.01 35.38
CA ARG A 177 -10.58 -14.35 35.06
C ARG A 177 -10.85 -13.03 34.34
N ASP A 178 -11.64 -12.17 34.95
CA ASP A 178 -11.96 -10.83 34.43
C ASP A 178 -12.50 -10.83 32.98
N GLY A 179 -13.26 -11.85 32.61
CA GLY A 179 -13.81 -11.99 31.26
C GLY A 179 -12.71 -12.27 30.23
N ARG A 180 -11.72 -13.09 30.61
CA ARG A 180 -10.64 -13.56 29.73
C ARG A 180 -11.22 -14.17 28.46
N VAL A 181 -10.84 -13.65 27.30
CA VAL A 181 -11.25 -14.23 26.00
C VAL A 181 -10.68 -15.63 25.80
N ALA A 182 -11.48 -16.54 25.25
CA ALA A 182 -11.01 -17.89 24.89
C ALA A 182 -10.13 -17.88 23.62
N VAL A 183 -10.38 -16.94 22.70
CA VAL A 183 -9.64 -16.81 21.43
C VAL A 183 -8.85 -15.50 21.42
N PRO A 184 -7.51 -15.56 21.37
CA PRO A 184 -6.65 -14.37 21.38
C PRO A 184 -6.76 -13.59 20.07
N GLY A 185 -6.05 -12.48 20.00
CA GLY A 185 -5.92 -11.66 18.82
C GLY A 185 -6.56 -10.29 18.99
N LEU A 186 -5.86 -9.24 18.57
CA LEU A 186 -6.37 -7.87 18.46
C LEU A 186 -5.74 -7.15 17.27
N VAL A 187 -6.39 -6.07 16.82
CA VAL A 187 -5.86 -5.18 15.79
C VAL A 187 -4.68 -4.39 16.35
N GLU A 188 -3.56 -4.38 15.65
CA GLU A 188 -2.43 -3.52 15.97
C GLU A 188 -2.47 -2.27 15.09
N TRP A 189 -2.18 -1.11 15.69
CA TRP A 189 -2.06 0.18 14.97
C TRP A 189 -3.35 0.56 14.19
N GLY A 190 -4.50 0.23 14.77
CA GLY A 190 -5.83 0.50 14.19
C GLY A 190 -6.42 1.87 14.58
N ASP A 191 -5.81 2.57 15.54
CA ASP A 191 -6.25 3.89 16.05
C ASP A 191 -6.31 4.95 14.93
N GLN A 192 -5.31 4.96 14.05
CA GLN A 192 -5.30 5.88 12.90
C GLN A 192 -6.41 5.55 11.88
N LEU A 193 -6.68 4.27 11.61
CA LEU A 193 -7.81 3.87 10.75
C LEU A 193 -9.15 4.28 11.37
N GLU A 194 -9.34 4.08 12.68
CA GLU A 194 -10.56 4.49 13.37
C GLU A 194 -10.86 5.98 13.18
N VAL A 195 -9.84 6.84 13.32
CA VAL A 195 -9.98 8.29 13.12
C VAL A 195 -10.26 8.63 11.65
N LEU A 196 -9.53 8.03 10.70
CA LEU A 196 -9.80 8.21 9.26
C LEU A 196 -11.25 7.86 8.92
N LEU A 197 -11.73 6.70 9.37
CA LEU A 197 -13.09 6.24 9.10
C LEU A 197 -14.17 7.08 9.80
N ALA A 198 -13.88 7.60 10.99
CA ALA A 198 -14.77 8.50 11.71
C ALA A 198 -14.88 9.87 11.04
N GLU A 199 -13.76 10.41 10.54
CA GLU A 199 -13.76 11.68 9.80
C GLU A 199 -14.36 11.54 8.40
N ASN A 200 -14.11 10.43 7.71
CA ASN A 200 -14.73 10.14 6.42
C ASN A 200 -16.27 10.10 6.53
N ALA A 201 -16.80 9.46 7.57
CA ALA A 201 -18.25 9.37 7.79
C ALA A 201 -18.93 10.73 8.05
N LYS A 202 -18.16 11.77 8.43
CA LYS A 202 -18.67 13.14 8.60
C LYS A 202 -18.75 13.91 7.29
N LEU A 203 -18.09 13.45 6.23
CA LEU A 203 -18.10 14.09 4.92
C LEU A 203 -19.40 13.75 4.17
N PRO A 204 -19.87 14.66 3.28
CA PRO A 204 -20.95 14.36 2.34
C PRO A 204 -20.64 13.09 1.52
N PRO A 205 -21.64 12.22 1.21
CA PRO A 205 -21.41 10.93 0.56
C PRO A 205 -20.54 10.99 -0.72
N GLU A 206 -20.65 12.06 -1.51
CA GLU A 206 -19.88 12.28 -2.73
C GLU A 206 -18.40 12.62 -2.48
N GLN A 207 -18.09 13.15 -1.29
CA GLN A 207 -16.73 13.48 -0.85
C GLN A 207 -16.07 12.35 -0.06
N GLN A 208 -16.84 11.32 0.32
CA GLN A 208 -16.29 10.17 1.03
C GLN A 208 -15.32 9.40 0.13
N MET A 209 -14.18 9.04 0.73
CA MET A 209 -13.21 8.13 0.14
C MET A 209 -13.68 6.70 0.33
N LYS A 210 -13.49 5.85 -0.69
CA LYS A 210 -13.59 4.41 -0.46
C LYS A 210 -12.34 3.91 0.26
N PHE A 211 -12.44 2.79 0.95
CA PHE A 211 -11.25 2.15 1.54
C PHE A 211 -11.34 0.63 1.49
N ALA A 212 -10.19 -0.03 1.51
CA ALA A 212 -10.07 -1.48 1.64
C ALA A 212 -9.05 -1.82 2.73
N ILE A 213 -9.18 -3.01 3.31
CA ILE A 213 -8.11 -3.58 4.13
C ILE A 213 -7.03 -4.15 3.21
N ASN A 214 -5.77 -3.76 3.45
CA ASN A 214 -4.58 -4.48 2.99
C ASN A 214 -4.03 -5.27 4.18
N TRP A 215 -4.28 -6.58 4.19
CA TRP A 215 -3.92 -7.42 5.32
C TRP A 215 -2.43 -7.74 5.30
N CYS A 216 -1.71 -7.19 6.28
CA CYS A 216 -0.25 -7.28 6.43
C CYS A 216 0.20 -8.15 7.62
N ASP A 217 -0.73 -8.89 8.24
CA ASP A 217 -0.41 -9.82 9.33
C ASP A 217 0.29 -11.05 8.75
N ASP A 218 1.61 -11.09 8.88
CA ASP A 218 2.40 -12.31 9.11
C ASP A 218 3.90 -11.96 9.02
N SER A 219 4.39 -11.03 9.85
CA SER A 219 5.84 -10.82 9.99
C SER A 219 6.49 -12.01 10.70
N HIS A 220 7.82 -12.16 10.59
CA HIS A 220 8.53 -13.20 11.33
C HIS A 220 8.34 -13.03 12.86
N GLU A 221 8.38 -11.79 13.34
CA GLU A 221 8.22 -11.46 14.77
C GLU A 221 6.84 -11.85 15.30
N ARG A 222 5.77 -11.54 14.55
CA ARG A 222 4.39 -11.93 14.92
C ARG A 222 4.21 -13.44 14.95
N TRP A 223 4.82 -14.15 14.01
CA TRP A 223 4.83 -15.61 14.02
C TRP A 223 5.56 -16.18 15.23
N MET A 224 6.72 -15.63 15.58
CA MET A 224 7.43 -16.06 16.78
C MET A 224 6.65 -15.75 18.06
N ASN A 225 5.94 -14.62 18.12
CA ASN A 225 5.07 -14.31 19.25
C ASN A 225 3.86 -15.25 19.34
N TRP A 226 3.27 -15.65 18.21
CA TRP A 226 2.26 -16.70 18.16
C TRP A 226 2.77 -18.03 18.72
N LEU A 227 3.97 -18.45 18.34
CA LEU A 227 4.55 -19.72 18.80
C LEU A 227 4.94 -19.72 20.28
N LYS A 228 5.02 -18.55 20.94
CA LYS A 228 5.29 -18.44 22.39
C LYS A 228 4.08 -18.80 23.25
N ILE A 229 2.86 -18.86 22.71
CA ILE A 229 1.67 -19.16 23.50
C ILE A 229 1.89 -20.47 24.29
N GLY A 230 1.68 -20.42 25.61
CA GLY A 230 1.86 -21.58 26.48
C GLY A 230 3.31 -22.02 26.71
N SER A 231 4.30 -21.25 26.25
CA SER A 231 5.70 -21.50 26.58
C SER A 231 5.96 -21.29 28.09
N PRO A 232 7.03 -21.89 28.66
CA PRO A 232 7.34 -21.74 30.08
C PRO A 232 7.45 -20.27 30.54
N ASP A 233 8.01 -19.39 29.71
CA ASP A 233 8.18 -17.97 30.03
C ASP A 233 6.83 -17.24 30.07
N GLU A 234 5.91 -17.55 29.14
CA GLU A 234 4.58 -16.96 29.09
C GLU A 234 3.69 -17.42 30.26
N LEU A 235 3.83 -18.67 30.67
CA LEU A 235 3.18 -19.21 31.87
C LEU A 235 3.76 -18.58 33.14
N ALA A 236 5.10 -18.47 33.24
CA ALA A 236 5.77 -17.89 34.40
C ALA A 236 5.38 -16.43 34.64
N ARG A 237 5.23 -15.65 33.56
CA ARG A 237 4.77 -14.24 33.62
C ARG A 237 3.24 -14.10 33.67
N LYS A 238 2.50 -15.20 33.70
CA LYS A 238 1.02 -15.25 33.73
C LYS A 238 0.33 -14.55 32.56
N ALA A 239 0.99 -14.50 31.40
CA ALA A 239 0.36 -14.04 30.16
C ALA A 239 -0.48 -15.14 29.51
N ASN A 240 -0.07 -16.40 29.74
CA ASN A 240 -0.86 -17.57 29.42
C ASN A 240 -1.20 -18.40 30.65
N TYR A 241 -2.16 -19.31 30.45
CA TYR A 241 -2.61 -20.27 31.45
C TYR A 241 -2.48 -21.71 30.95
N ASP A 242 -2.49 -22.66 31.88
CA ASP A 242 -2.39 -24.10 31.57
C ASP A 242 -3.40 -24.52 30.48
N GLY A 243 -2.88 -25.19 29.44
CA GLY A 243 -3.65 -25.66 28.29
C GLY A 243 -3.68 -24.71 27.09
N GLU A 244 -3.42 -23.41 27.27
CA GLU A 244 -3.27 -22.47 26.16
C GLU A 244 -2.03 -22.84 25.35
N LYS A 245 -2.19 -23.04 24.04
CA LYS A 245 -1.11 -23.41 23.12
C LYS A 245 -1.45 -22.98 21.68
N PRO A 246 -0.46 -22.73 20.82
CA PRO A 246 -0.68 -22.33 19.45
C PRO A 246 -0.89 -23.59 18.60
N ASP A 247 -2.01 -24.27 18.78
CA ASP A 247 -2.34 -25.44 17.97
C ASP A 247 -3.15 -25.07 16.72
N ARG A 248 -3.41 -26.09 15.89
CA ARG A 248 -4.14 -25.94 14.62
C ARG A 248 -5.56 -25.43 14.84
N GLU A 249 -6.24 -25.86 15.91
CA GLU A 249 -7.62 -25.48 16.18
C GLU A 249 -7.68 -24.00 16.55
N LEU A 250 -6.80 -23.56 17.47
CA LEU A 250 -6.71 -22.15 17.84
C LEU A 250 -6.27 -21.29 16.66
N TYR A 251 -5.34 -21.75 15.82
CA TYR A 251 -4.91 -21.02 14.61
C TYR A 251 -6.08 -20.74 13.65
N LEU A 252 -6.91 -21.76 13.38
CA LEU A 252 -8.11 -21.62 12.55
C LEU A 252 -9.16 -20.72 13.23
N LYS A 253 -9.35 -20.83 14.54
CA LYS A 253 -10.28 -19.96 15.29
C LYS A 253 -9.85 -18.50 15.32
N VAL A 254 -8.55 -18.23 15.43
CA VAL A 254 -8.01 -16.88 15.29
C VAL A 254 -8.19 -16.36 13.86
N HIS A 255 -7.99 -17.20 12.84
CA HIS A 255 -8.29 -16.81 11.46
C HIS A 255 -9.77 -16.48 11.25
N GLU A 256 -10.69 -17.30 11.76
CA GLU A 256 -12.13 -17.03 11.75
C GLU A 256 -12.46 -15.70 12.48
N LYS A 257 -11.81 -15.42 13.62
CA LYS A 257 -11.96 -14.17 14.35
C LYS A 257 -11.50 -12.96 13.53
N ILE A 258 -10.41 -13.07 12.78
CA ILE A 258 -9.94 -12.00 11.87
C ILE A 258 -11.01 -11.70 10.82
N THR A 259 -11.55 -12.73 10.15
CA THR A 259 -12.61 -12.53 9.16
C THR A 259 -13.87 -11.94 9.80
N GLN A 260 -14.28 -12.44 10.96
CA GLN A 260 -15.46 -11.94 11.68
C GLN A 260 -15.29 -10.47 12.07
N LEU A 261 -14.08 -10.07 12.46
CA LEU A 261 -13.75 -8.67 12.73
C LEU A 261 -13.97 -7.81 11.48
N TRP A 262 -13.48 -8.23 10.32
CA TRP A 262 -13.70 -7.47 9.08
C TRP A 262 -15.18 -7.33 8.72
N ILE A 263 -15.95 -8.40 8.92
CA ILE A 263 -17.40 -8.43 8.69
C ILE A 263 -18.09 -7.41 9.61
N ASP A 264 -17.82 -7.49 10.91
CA ASP A 264 -18.52 -6.71 11.93
C ASP A 264 -18.13 -5.23 11.89
N GLN A 265 -16.85 -4.92 11.63
CA GLN A 265 -16.32 -3.56 11.72
C GLN A 265 -16.33 -2.81 10.38
N TYR A 266 -16.12 -3.51 9.26
CA TYR A 266 -15.76 -2.84 7.99
C TYR A 266 -16.71 -3.15 6.83
N PHE A 267 -17.07 -4.40 6.55
CA PHE A 267 -17.74 -4.78 5.28
C PHE A 267 -19.14 -4.18 5.10
N SER A 268 -19.83 -3.86 6.21
CA SER A 268 -21.14 -3.23 6.19
C SER A 268 -21.08 -1.73 5.89
N ARG A 269 -19.90 -1.10 5.99
CA ARG A 269 -19.77 0.34 5.79
C ARG A 269 -20.04 0.73 4.32
N PRO A 270 -20.74 1.85 4.07
CA PRO A 270 -21.03 2.31 2.71
C PRO A 270 -19.78 2.76 1.95
N ASP A 271 -18.73 3.16 2.67
CA ASP A 271 -17.42 3.57 2.14
C ASP A 271 -16.42 2.41 2.00
N TYR A 272 -16.79 1.16 2.33
CA TYR A 272 -15.94 0.01 2.06
C TYR A 272 -15.89 -0.31 0.55
N LEU A 273 -14.70 -0.59 0.03
CA LEU A 273 -14.48 -0.94 -1.36
C LEU A 273 -15.07 -2.32 -1.66
N LYS A 274 -15.98 -2.36 -2.64
CA LYS A 274 -16.62 -3.58 -3.12
C LYS A 274 -16.33 -3.76 -4.60
N ALA A 275 -16.17 -5.01 -5.02
CA ALA A 275 -16.12 -5.37 -6.42
C ALA A 275 -17.49 -5.12 -7.09
N SER A 276 -17.54 -5.19 -8.42
CA SER A 276 -18.76 -4.98 -9.20
C SER A 276 -19.89 -5.98 -8.87
N ASP A 277 -19.54 -7.16 -8.35
CA ASP A 277 -20.48 -8.18 -7.86
C ASP A 277 -20.93 -7.96 -6.40
N GLY A 278 -20.51 -6.87 -5.77
CA GLY A 278 -20.86 -6.49 -4.41
C GLY A 278 -20.01 -7.12 -3.31
N ARG A 279 -19.06 -8.01 -3.63
CA ARG A 279 -18.17 -8.60 -2.61
C ARG A 279 -17.16 -7.56 -2.07
N PRO A 280 -16.92 -7.50 -0.75
CA PRO A 280 -15.82 -6.72 -0.19
C PRO A 280 -14.48 -7.15 -0.77
N VAL A 281 -13.63 -6.16 -1.10
CA VAL A 281 -12.27 -6.40 -1.56
C VAL A 281 -11.32 -6.45 -0.36
N ILE A 282 -10.44 -7.46 -0.33
CA ILE A 282 -9.30 -7.54 0.58
C ILE A 282 -8.02 -7.61 -0.25
N TYR A 283 -7.10 -6.68 -0.01
CA TYR A 283 -5.73 -6.83 -0.44
C TYR A 283 -4.99 -7.71 0.57
N PHE A 284 -4.18 -8.64 0.08
CA PHE A 284 -3.46 -9.61 0.90
C PHE A 284 -1.98 -9.44 0.67
N TYR A 285 -1.28 -8.87 1.65
CA TYR A 285 0.14 -8.63 1.55
C TYR A 285 0.94 -9.91 1.68
N PHE A 286 1.71 -10.22 0.63
CA PHE A 286 2.67 -11.34 0.60
C PHE A 286 2.06 -12.70 1.00
N PRO A 287 1.19 -13.29 0.16
CA PRO A 287 0.50 -14.56 0.45
C PRO A 287 1.41 -15.72 0.89
N GLN A 288 2.66 -15.76 0.41
CA GLN A 288 3.64 -16.78 0.77
C GLN A 288 3.95 -16.82 2.28
N ASP A 289 3.84 -15.67 2.95
CA ASP A 289 4.07 -15.59 4.39
C ASP A 289 2.99 -16.37 5.15
N ALA A 290 1.72 -16.10 4.87
CA ALA A 290 0.61 -16.84 5.44
C ALA A 290 0.65 -18.33 5.03
N GLU A 291 0.99 -18.64 3.78
CA GLU A 291 1.11 -20.02 3.30
C GLU A 291 2.15 -20.81 4.10
N SER A 292 3.35 -20.26 4.27
CA SER A 292 4.45 -20.95 4.96
C SER A 292 4.11 -21.29 6.42
N ARG A 293 3.33 -20.43 7.08
CA ARG A 293 2.87 -20.58 8.47
C ARG A 293 1.69 -21.53 8.57
N ALA A 294 0.74 -21.47 7.63
CA ALA A 294 -0.35 -22.44 7.53
C ALA A 294 0.20 -23.87 7.37
N ALA A 295 1.25 -24.03 6.55
CA ALA A 295 1.88 -25.33 6.31
C ALA A 295 2.47 -25.97 7.57
N TYR A 296 2.85 -25.19 8.60
CA TYR A 296 3.26 -25.73 9.90
C TYR A 296 2.17 -26.57 10.56
N TYR A 297 0.90 -26.21 10.35
CA TYR A 297 -0.28 -26.94 10.84
C TYR A 297 -0.86 -27.93 9.82
N GLY A 298 -0.13 -28.23 8.74
CA GLY A 298 -0.64 -29.06 7.65
C GLY A 298 -1.80 -28.42 6.89
N LEU A 299 -1.94 -27.10 6.95
CA LEU A 299 -2.92 -26.33 6.20
C LEU A 299 -2.29 -25.75 4.94
N THR A 300 -3.10 -25.56 3.91
CA THR A 300 -2.77 -24.76 2.73
C THR A 300 -3.27 -23.33 2.93
N LEU A 301 -2.78 -22.39 2.13
CA LEU A 301 -3.36 -21.04 2.09
C LEU A 301 -4.82 -21.07 1.62
N LYS A 302 -5.18 -22.01 0.73
CA LYS A 302 -6.56 -22.20 0.27
C LYS A 302 -7.50 -22.54 1.42
N ASP A 303 -7.08 -23.38 2.37
CA ASP A 303 -7.90 -23.71 3.54
C ASP A 303 -8.25 -22.47 4.37
N LEU A 304 -7.31 -21.51 4.48
CA LEU A 304 -7.54 -20.25 5.17
C LEU A 304 -8.49 -19.34 4.38
N LEU A 305 -8.24 -19.15 3.08
CA LEU A 305 -9.12 -18.33 2.25
C LEU A 305 -10.53 -18.91 2.16
N ASP A 306 -10.68 -20.23 2.04
CA ASP A 306 -11.97 -20.92 2.07
C ASP A 306 -12.69 -20.73 3.42
N LEU A 307 -11.96 -20.76 4.54
CA LEU A 307 -12.52 -20.45 5.85
C LEU A 307 -13.05 -19.01 5.88
N SER A 308 -12.29 -18.05 5.37
CA SER A 308 -12.76 -16.66 5.25
C SER A 308 -14.01 -16.54 4.36
N GLN A 309 -14.07 -17.24 3.23
CA GLN A 309 -15.26 -17.27 2.36
C GLN A 309 -16.48 -17.84 3.11
N GLN A 310 -16.31 -18.96 3.80
CA GLN A 310 -17.39 -19.60 4.57
C GLN A 310 -17.90 -18.71 5.69
N THR A 311 -17.00 -18.02 6.41
CA THR A 311 -17.38 -17.08 7.48
C THR A 311 -18.18 -15.91 6.91
N ALA A 312 -17.76 -15.33 5.79
CA ALA A 312 -18.51 -14.28 5.10
C ALA A 312 -19.91 -14.75 4.65
N GLN A 313 -19.99 -15.94 4.04
CA GLN A 313 -21.25 -16.52 3.57
C GLN A 313 -22.22 -16.81 4.72
N LYS A 314 -21.73 -17.32 5.85
CA LYS A 314 -22.54 -17.51 7.08
C LYS A 314 -23.09 -16.20 7.62
N ALA A 315 -22.37 -15.09 7.44
CA ALA A 315 -22.82 -13.75 7.79
C ALA A 315 -23.74 -13.09 6.73
N GLY A 316 -24.12 -13.82 5.67
CA GLY A 316 -24.98 -13.31 4.61
C GLY A 316 -24.28 -12.43 3.57
N ILE A 317 -22.94 -12.42 3.57
CA ILE A 317 -22.14 -11.73 2.55
C ILE A 317 -21.82 -12.74 1.43
N PRO A 318 -21.97 -12.41 0.12
CA PRO A 318 -21.79 -13.38 -0.97
C PRO A 318 -20.42 -14.07 -1.00
N GLY A 319 -19.40 -13.41 -0.47
CA GLY A 319 -18.02 -13.87 -0.37
C GLY A 319 -17.08 -12.68 -0.23
N ILE A 320 -15.78 -12.92 -0.38
CA ILE A 320 -14.72 -11.90 -0.36
C ILE A 320 -13.96 -11.98 -1.69
N LYS A 321 -13.56 -10.84 -2.26
CA LYS A 321 -12.63 -10.80 -3.40
C LYS A 321 -11.21 -10.55 -2.86
N PHE A 322 -10.32 -11.53 -3.03
CA PHE A 322 -8.93 -11.42 -2.58
C PHE A 322 -8.00 -11.02 -3.72
N ILE A 323 -7.20 -9.98 -3.50
CA ILE A 323 -6.16 -9.49 -4.41
C ILE A 323 -4.80 -9.67 -3.73
N ALA A 324 -3.91 -10.45 -4.35
CA ALA A 324 -2.56 -10.65 -3.81
C ALA A 324 -1.68 -9.42 -4.05
N VAL A 325 -1.08 -8.86 -2.99
CA VAL A 325 -0.02 -7.86 -3.12
C VAL A 325 1.31 -8.59 -3.09
N THR A 326 2.11 -8.43 -4.14
CA THR A 326 3.32 -9.24 -4.38
C THR A 326 4.58 -8.39 -4.56
N ALA A 327 5.74 -9.05 -4.56
CA ALA A 327 7.04 -8.45 -4.90
C ALA A 327 7.30 -8.59 -6.42
N GLY A 328 8.54 -8.37 -6.89
CA GLY A 328 8.93 -8.55 -8.30
C GLY A 328 9.50 -9.95 -8.63
N PRO A 329 9.49 -10.40 -9.91
CA PRO A 329 10.24 -11.54 -10.42
C PRO A 329 11.68 -11.57 -9.92
N MET A 330 12.13 -12.79 -9.66
CA MET A 330 13.44 -13.07 -9.08
C MET A 330 14.23 -13.98 -10.01
N LEU A 331 15.55 -13.85 -10.00
CA LEU A 331 16.45 -14.69 -10.75
C LEU A 331 16.77 -15.98 -9.99
N GLU A 332 17.21 -17.01 -10.71
CA GLU A 332 17.55 -18.30 -10.09
C GLU A 332 18.62 -18.16 -9.00
N ARG A 333 19.60 -17.29 -9.19
CA ARG A 333 20.64 -16.97 -8.19
C ARG A 333 20.09 -16.38 -6.89
N GLU A 334 18.86 -15.88 -6.92
CA GLU A 334 18.17 -15.26 -5.78
C GLU A 334 17.20 -16.23 -5.08
N ARG A 335 17.06 -17.48 -5.55
CA ARG A 335 16.12 -18.46 -4.97
C ARG A 335 16.30 -18.67 -3.47
N ALA A 336 17.52 -18.55 -2.96
CA ALA A 336 17.80 -18.62 -1.52
C ALA A 336 17.05 -17.55 -0.70
N TYR A 337 16.65 -16.43 -1.33
CA TYR A 337 15.83 -15.36 -0.76
C TYR A 337 14.39 -15.38 -1.28
N GLY A 338 14.04 -16.36 -2.12
CA GLY A 338 12.71 -16.50 -2.72
C GLY A 338 11.60 -16.74 -1.70
N LEU A 339 10.38 -16.77 -2.22
CA LEU A 339 9.13 -16.86 -1.48
C LEU A 339 9.00 -18.24 -0.82
N PRO A 340 9.05 -18.34 0.52
CA PRO A 340 8.96 -19.64 1.18
C PRO A 340 7.51 -20.15 1.18
N THR A 341 7.35 -21.46 1.07
CA THR A 341 6.02 -22.11 1.14
C THR A 341 5.88 -23.02 2.35
N GLN A 342 6.90 -23.07 3.20
CA GLN A 342 6.89 -23.88 4.42
C GLN A 342 7.75 -23.22 5.50
N TRP A 343 7.24 -23.17 6.72
CA TRP A 343 8.04 -22.93 7.92
C TRP A 343 8.19 -24.23 8.72
N LYS A 344 9.40 -24.49 9.24
CA LYS A 344 9.70 -25.67 10.04
C LYS A 344 10.42 -25.29 11.32
N ALA A 345 9.84 -25.66 12.47
CA ALA A 345 10.49 -25.52 13.78
C ALA A 345 11.81 -26.31 13.85
N LYS A 346 12.81 -25.75 14.53
CA LYS A 346 14.05 -26.47 14.88
C LYS A 346 13.76 -27.61 15.85
N ASN A 347 12.89 -27.33 16.83
CA ASN A 347 12.37 -28.31 17.78
C ASN A 347 10.83 -28.27 17.77
N PRO A 348 10.14 -29.30 17.24
CA PRO A 348 8.69 -29.34 17.22
C PRO A 348 8.02 -29.25 18.58
N ALA A 349 8.68 -29.68 19.66
CA ALA A 349 8.15 -29.59 21.03
C ALA A 349 8.37 -28.21 21.66
N ARG A 350 9.25 -27.37 21.08
CA ARG A 350 9.57 -26.02 21.55
C ARG A 350 9.68 -25.06 20.36
N PRO A 351 8.60 -24.86 19.60
CA PRO A 351 8.66 -24.09 18.35
C PRO A 351 9.02 -22.62 18.56
N TRP A 352 8.82 -22.07 19.76
CA TRP A 352 9.24 -20.72 20.15
C TRP A 352 10.77 -20.52 20.15
N GLU A 353 11.58 -21.59 20.12
CA GLU A 353 13.04 -21.51 19.95
C GLU A 353 13.47 -21.18 18.51
N GLY A 354 12.52 -21.08 17.59
CA GLY A 354 12.74 -20.69 16.20
C GLY A 354 12.67 -21.84 15.21
N GLY A 355 12.82 -21.49 13.94
CA GLY A 355 12.65 -22.37 12.80
C GLY A 355 13.20 -21.76 11.52
N ASP A 356 13.06 -22.50 10.43
CA ASP A 356 13.54 -22.10 9.11
C ASP A 356 12.38 -22.04 8.12
N TYR A 357 12.41 -21.02 7.27
CA TYR A 357 11.59 -20.96 6.06
C TYR A 357 12.24 -21.76 4.93
N ARG A 358 11.45 -22.62 4.28
CA ARG A 358 11.88 -23.64 3.31
C ARG A 358 11.03 -23.58 2.04
N ASN A 359 11.40 -24.41 1.05
CA ASN A 359 10.68 -24.57 -0.22
C ASN A 359 10.48 -23.23 -0.93
N ARG A 360 11.59 -22.52 -1.15
CA ARG A 360 11.58 -21.18 -1.72
C ARG A 360 11.35 -21.21 -3.23
N MET A 361 10.37 -20.43 -3.66
CA MET A 361 9.97 -20.26 -5.04
C MET A 361 10.40 -18.89 -5.55
N LEU A 362 10.71 -18.80 -6.84
CA LEU A 362 10.78 -17.50 -7.51
C LEU A 362 9.36 -16.99 -7.71
N LEU A 363 9.16 -15.67 -7.75
CA LEU A 363 7.81 -15.12 -7.87
C LEU A 363 7.07 -15.63 -9.11
N GLN A 364 7.76 -15.75 -10.25
CA GLN A 364 7.19 -16.27 -11.50
C GLN A 364 6.73 -17.73 -11.45
N GLU A 365 7.20 -18.49 -10.46
CA GLU A 365 6.74 -19.86 -10.18
C GLU A 365 5.58 -19.85 -9.17
N TYR A 366 5.56 -18.86 -8.27
CA TYR A 366 4.53 -18.69 -7.25
C TYR A 366 3.21 -18.18 -7.83
N VAL A 367 3.27 -17.12 -8.64
CA VAL A 367 2.09 -16.42 -9.18
C VAL A 367 1.07 -17.32 -9.90
N PRO A 368 1.46 -18.31 -10.72
CA PRO A 368 0.48 -19.24 -11.34
C PRO A 368 -0.42 -19.98 -10.34
N ARG A 369 -0.02 -20.10 -9.07
CA ARG A 369 -0.76 -20.82 -8.03
C ARG A 369 -1.84 -19.97 -7.37
N LEU A 370 -1.75 -18.64 -7.44
CA LEU A 370 -2.63 -17.70 -6.73
C LEU A 370 -4.11 -17.96 -7.02
N LYS A 371 -4.48 -18.14 -8.28
CA LYS A 371 -5.87 -18.44 -8.66
C LYS A 371 -6.39 -19.72 -8.01
N GLY A 372 -5.57 -20.77 -7.99
CA GLY A 372 -5.91 -22.05 -7.34
C GLY A 372 -6.02 -21.95 -5.82
N MET A 373 -5.37 -20.96 -5.21
CA MET A 373 -5.49 -20.67 -3.77
C MET A 373 -6.76 -19.90 -3.41
N GLY A 374 -7.41 -19.23 -4.37
CA GLY A 374 -8.61 -18.42 -4.15
C GLY A 374 -8.43 -16.91 -4.37
N PHE A 375 -7.30 -16.48 -4.93
CA PHE A 375 -7.12 -15.10 -5.37
C PHE A 375 -7.78 -14.86 -6.73
N GLU A 376 -8.33 -13.66 -6.92
CA GLU A 376 -8.99 -13.22 -8.15
C GLU A 376 -8.25 -12.04 -8.80
N GLY A 377 -7.05 -11.75 -8.29
CA GLY A 377 -6.15 -10.79 -8.89
C GLY A 377 -4.85 -10.67 -8.12
N MET A 378 -3.96 -9.86 -8.68
CA MET A 378 -2.75 -9.45 -8.01
C MET A 378 -2.37 -8.02 -8.37
N THR A 379 -1.53 -7.46 -7.52
CA THR A 379 -0.83 -6.21 -7.71
C THR A 379 0.52 -6.30 -7.02
N ALA A 380 1.21 -5.18 -6.86
CA ALA A 380 2.42 -5.11 -6.07
C ALA A 380 2.49 -3.84 -5.23
N TYR A 381 3.44 -3.86 -4.31
CA TYR A 381 3.75 -2.74 -3.44
C TYR A 381 4.80 -1.83 -4.09
N VAL A 382 6.08 -2.22 -4.02
CA VAL A 382 7.20 -1.57 -4.72
C VAL A 382 8.04 -2.62 -5.43
N TYR A 383 8.42 -2.35 -6.68
CA TYR A 383 9.40 -3.15 -7.41
C TYR A 383 10.78 -2.51 -7.37
N HIS A 384 11.79 -3.25 -6.92
CA HIS A 384 13.17 -2.76 -6.79
C HIS A 384 14.08 -3.07 -8.00
N ASN A 385 13.69 -4.05 -8.79
CA ASN A 385 14.41 -4.53 -9.96
C ASN A 385 13.42 -5.19 -10.92
N PHE A 386 13.88 -5.56 -12.11
CA PHE A 386 13.20 -6.50 -13.00
C PHE A 386 14.26 -7.37 -13.65
N MET A 387 14.28 -8.66 -13.30
CA MET A 387 15.29 -9.61 -13.76
C MET A 387 16.71 -9.07 -13.45
N ASP A 388 17.61 -9.00 -14.44
CA ASP A 388 18.98 -8.52 -14.25
C ASP A 388 19.12 -6.99 -14.14
N LYS A 389 18.02 -6.22 -14.14
CA LYS A 389 18.06 -4.76 -14.08
C LYS A 389 17.59 -4.21 -12.74
N ASP A 390 18.51 -3.58 -12.02
CA ASP A 390 18.23 -2.84 -10.79
C ASP A 390 17.69 -1.42 -11.04
N ASN A 391 16.94 -0.91 -10.06
CA ASN A 391 16.57 0.50 -10.00
C ASN A 391 17.71 1.30 -9.35
N ARG A 392 18.59 1.88 -10.16
CA ARG A 392 19.66 2.79 -9.69
C ARG A 392 19.30 4.27 -9.85
N SER A 393 18.26 4.53 -10.61
CA SER A 393 17.70 5.83 -10.91
C SER A 393 16.20 5.68 -11.14
N TYR A 394 15.46 6.78 -11.12
CA TYR A 394 14.03 6.71 -11.42
C TYR A 394 13.74 6.40 -12.89
N ALA A 395 14.66 6.73 -13.80
CA ALA A 395 14.60 6.28 -15.18
C ALA A 395 14.73 4.75 -15.30
N ASP A 396 15.60 4.13 -14.49
CA ASP A 396 15.67 2.67 -14.41
C ASP A 396 14.40 2.08 -13.82
N MET A 397 13.86 2.68 -12.76
CA MET A 397 12.60 2.25 -12.16
C MET A 397 11.44 2.30 -13.17
N ARG A 398 11.32 3.36 -13.96
CA ARG A 398 10.32 3.39 -15.05
C ARG A 398 10.52 2.25 -16.03
N ASN A 399 11.77 1.96 -16.38
CA ASN A 399 12.07 0.88 -17.30
C ASN A 399 11.77 -0.52 -16.73
N THR A 400 12.09 -0.78 -15.47
CA THR A 400 11.80 -2.07 -14.82
C THR A 400 10.30 -2.25 -14.63
N TYR A 401 9.56 -1.20 -14.22
CA TYR A 401 8.10 -1.23 -14.11
C TYR A 401 7.42 -1.59 -15.43
N ARG A 402 7.87 -1.04 -16.58
CA ARG A 402 7.36 -1.46 -17.90
C ARG A 402 7.53 -2.96 -18.15
N GLY A 403 8.63 -3.55 -17.72
CA GLY A 403 8.88 -4.98 -17.80
C GLY A 403 7.89 -5.81 -16.96
N HIS A 404 7.68 -5.42 -15.70
CA HIS A 404 6.67 -6.05 -14.83
C HIS A 404 5.27 -5.94 -15.42
N TRP A 405 4.89 -4.75 -15.85
CA TRP A 405 3.59 -4.48 -16.45
C TRP A 405 3.34 -5.36 -17.66
N GLN A 406 4.30 -5.41 -18.60
CA GLN A 406 4.19 -6.27 -19.76
C GLN A 406 4.07 -7.74 -19.37
N MET A 407 4.99 -8.25 -18.55
CA MET A 407 5.06 -9.66 -18.16
C MET A 407 3.74 -10.14 -17.55
N TRP A 408 3.21 -9.36 -16.60
CA TRP A 408 2.03 -9.78 -15.84
C TRP A 408 0.73 -9.50 -16.57
N SER A 409 0.60 -8.33 -17.24
CA SER A 409 -0.58 -8.06 -18.05
C SER A 409 -0.74 -9.07 -19.19
N GLU A 410 0.34 -9.46 -19.87
CA GLU A 410 0.30 -10.48 -20.94
C GLU A 410 0.00 -11.87 -20.38
N LYS A 411 0.50 -12.21 -19.19
CA LYS A 411 0.23 -13.50 -18.55
C LYS A 411 -1.27 -13.71 -18.30
N PHE A 412 -1.96 -12.68 -17.84
CA PHE A 412 -3.37 -12.73 -17.47
C PHE A 412 -4.32 -12.23 -18.56
N GLN A 413 -3.80 -11.81 -19.72
CA GLN A 413 -4.61 -11.22 -20.79
C GLN A 413 -5.75 -12.11 -21.31
N ALA A 414 -5.67 -13.44 -21.11
CA ALA A 414 -6.66 -14.42 -21.55
C ALA A 414 -7.58 -14.91 -20.42
N ASP A 415 -7.41 -14.40 -19.19
CA ASP A 415 -8.18 -14.80 -18.01
C ASP A 415 -8.97 -13.62 -17.46
N PRO A 416 -10.23 -13.41 -17.89
CA PRO A 416 -11.04 -12.28 -17.43
C PRO A 416 -11.44 -12.35 -15.94
N ASN A 417 -11.13 -13.46 -15.26
CA ASN A 417 -11.45 -13.68 -13.85
C ASN A 417 -10.21 -13.51 -12.94
N PHE A 418 -9.09 -13.02 -13.47
CA PHE A 418 -7.90 -12.73 -12.66
C PHE A 418 -7.29 -11.39 -13.07
N GLU A 419 -7.47 -10.37 -12.24
CA GLU A 419 -7.01 -9.03 -12.56
C GLU A 419 -5.54 -8.80 -12.21
N TYR A 420 -4.79 -8.13 -13.08
CA TYR A 420 -3.50 -7.54 -12.73
C TYR A 420 -3.65 -6.03 -12.62
N GLN A 421 -3.77 -5.53 -11.38
CA GLN A 421 -3.90 -4.11 -11.12
C GLN A 421 -2.53 -3.44 -11.19
N VAL A 422 -2.38 -2.46 -12.08
CA VAL A 422 -1.09 -1.88 -12.48
C VAL A 422 -0.45 -1.13 -11.30
N PRO A 423 0.67 -1.61 -10.73
CA PRO A 423 1.32 -0.93 -9.61
C PRO A 423 2.22 0.22 -10.08
N VAL A 424 2.29 1.30 -9.31
CA VAL A 424 3.13 2.48 -9.53
C VAL A 424 3.78 2.89 -8.21
N ALA A 425 5.06 3.25 -8.24
CA ALA A 425 5.78 3.83 -7.09
C ALA A 425 6.37 5.19 -7.46
N MET A 426 6.39 6.13 -6.51
CA MET A 426 7.02 7.45 -6.71
C MET A 426 8.54 7.39 -6.64
N GLY A 427 9.12 6.39 -5.96
CA GLY A 427 10.55 6.29 -5.77
C GLY A 427 10.91 5.27 -4.70
N TRP A 428 12.17 5.31 -4.27
CA TRP A 428 12.70 4.52 -3.16
C TRP A 428 13.90 5.20 -2.52
N ASP A 429 13.86 5.37 -1.20
CA ASP A 429 14.96 5.87 -0.39
C ASP A 429 14.77 5.53 1.10
N MET A 430 15.26 4.34 1.46
CA MET A 430 15.20 3.76 2.80
C MET A 430 16.21 4.35 3.80
N ARG A 431 16.97 5.40 3.42
CA ARG A 431 18.00 5.98 4.30
C ARG A 431 17.48 6.41 5.69
N PRO A 432 16.24 6.93 5.87
CA PRO A 432 15.71 7.21 7.21
C PRO A 432 15.55 5.97 8.10
N ALA A 433 15.20 4.83 7.53
CA ALA A 433 15.16 3.55 8.25
C ALA A 433 16.54 2.86 8.35
N GLY A 434 17.60 3.53 7.90
CA GLY A 434 18.97 3.06 8.03
C GLY A 434 19.64 2.70 6.71
N GLY A 435 18.90 2.68 5.59
CA GLY A 435 19.35 2.37 4.22
C GLY A 435 19.72 0.92 3.98
N THR A 436 19.94 0.51 2.73
CA THR A 436 20.28 -0.87 2.33
C THR A 436 21.78 -1.17 2.41
N TRP A 437 22.47 -0.59 3.39
CA TRP A 437 23.92 -0.74 3.62
C TRP A 437 24.29 -2.14 4.16
N PRO A 438 25.58 -2.51 4.20
CA PRO A 438 25.98 -3.85 4.60
C PRO A 438 25.45 -4.25 5.98
N GLN A 439 24.66 -5.32 6.00
CA GLN A 439 24.05 -5.85 7.21
C GLN A 439 24.91 -7.00 7.77
N GLN A 440 24.96 -7.11 9.11
CA GLN A 440 25.63 -8.23 9.77
C GLN A 440 24.84 -9.55 9.62
N THR A 441 23.55 -9.45 9.26
CA THR A 441 22.54 -10.51 9.23
C THR A 441 22.44 -11.23 7.89
N GLY A 442 23.23 -10.85 6.89
CA GLY A 442 23.36 -11.56 5.61
C GLY A 442 22.35 -11.19 4.52
N PHE A 443 21.50 -10.17 4.71
CA PHE A 443 20.70 -9.61 3.62
C PHE A 443 21.61 -8.95 2.56
N PRO A 444 21.29 -9.07 1.25
CA PRO A 444 22.05 -8.38 0.22
C PRO A 444 22.13 -6.88 0.48
N SER A 445 23.35 -6.36 0.52
CA SER A 445 23.59 -4.93 0.67
C SER A 445 23.51 -4.25 -0.68
N GLU A 446 22.58 -3.31 -0.81
CA GLU A 446 22.29 -2.64 -2.07
C GLU A 446 22.18 -1.12 -1.95
N PRO A 447 23.11 -0.42 -1.27
CA PRO A 447 22.96 1.02 -0.99
C PRO A 447 22.93 1.90 -2.24
N TYR A 448 23.32 1.36 -3.39
CA TYR A 448 23.20 2.01 -4.69
C TYR A 448 21.75 2.08 -5.21
N LYS A 449 20.82 1.36 -4.58
CA LYS A 449 19.38 1.42 -4.83
C LYS A 449 18.68 2.45 -3.95
N ASP A 450 19.31 2.89 -2.86
CA ASP A 450 18.83 4.03 -2.10
C ASP A 450 19.08 5.30 -2.92
N LYS A 451 18.12 6.25 -2.93
CA LYS A 451 18.12 7.50 -3.75
C LYS A 451 17.54 7.35 -5.16
N VAL A 452 16.55 6.49 -5.32
CA VAL A 452 15.72 6.47 -6.53
C VAL A 452 14.61 7.50 -6.36
N HIS A 453 14.86 8.74 -6.76
CA HIS A 453 13.92 9.86 -6.61
C HIS A 453 13.31 10.28 -7.95
N SER A 454 12.01 10.57 -7.93
CA SER A 454 11.31 11.21 -9.04
C SER A 454 11.03 12.67 -8.74
N ASP A 455 10.57 13.38 -9.76
CA ASP A 455 9.97 14.70 -9.69
C ASP A 455 8.57 14.65 -10.33
N LYS A 456 7.85 15.78 -10.31
CA LYS A 456 6.52 15.89 -10.95
C LYS A 456 6.50 15.36 -12.38
N SER A 457 7.45 15.79 -13.22
CA SER A 457 7.49 15.47 -14.66
C SER A 457 7.72 13.98 -14.92
N SER A 458 8.70 13.39 -14.25
CA SER A 458 9.05 11.99 -14.41
C SER A 458 8.01 11.07 -13.79
N PHE A 459 7.39 11.45 -12.65
CA PHE A 459 6.27 10.71 -12.06
C PHE A 459 5.02 10.77 -12.95
N LEU A 460 4.64 11.96 -13.44
CA LEU A 460 3.58 12.15 -14.44
C LEU A 460 3.77 11.25 -15.67
N ALA A 461 5.00 11.16 -16.19
CA ALA A 461 5.29 10.29 -17.32
C ALA A 461 5.07 8.81 -16.98
N LYS A 462 5.44 8.36 -15.76
CA LYS A 462 5.18 6.98 -15.30
C LYS A 462 3.69 6.70 -15.13
N LEU A 463 2.92 7.65 -14.62
CA LEU A 463 1.46 7.53 -14.50
C LEU A 463 0.77 7.42 -15.87
N LYS A 464 1.20 8.21 -16.86
CA LYS A 464 0.71 8.12 -18.25
C LYS A 464 1.02 6.75 -18.86
N GLU A 465 2.21 6.20 -18.63
CA GLU A 465 2.57 4.85 -19.07
C GLU A 465 1.70 3.78 -18.38
N ALA A 466 1.46 3.91 -17.07
CA ALA A 466 0.60 3.00 -16.30
C ALA A 466 -0.85 3.03 -16.80
N GLN A 467 -1.39 4.22 -17.06
CA GLN A 467 -2.72 4.40 -17.67
C GLN A 467 -2.81 3.70 -19.03
N GLN A 468 -1.81 3.86 -19.90
CA GLN A 468 -1.79 3.20 -21.20
C GLN A 468 -1.82 1.68 -21.08
N VAL A 469 -1.05 1.11 -20.15
CA VAL A 469 -1.09 -0.33 -19.86
C VAL A 469 -2.47 -0.75 -19.35
N SER A 470 -3.02 -0.04 -18.37
CA SER A 470 -4.35 -0.31 -17.81
C SER A 470 -5.39 -0.34 -18.93
N ARG A 471 -5.47 0.70 -19.76
CA ARG A 471 -6.40 0.79 -20.91
C ARG A 471 -6.21 -0.35 -21.91
N LYS A 472 -4.96 -0.70 -22.23
CA LYS A 472 -4.65 -1.76 -23.19
C LYS A 472 -5.21 -3.11 -22.75
N TYR A 473 -5.18 -3.43 -21.46
CA TYR A 473 -5.56 -4.74 -20.95
C TYR A 473 -6.82 -4.76 -20.07
N ARG A 474 -7.55 -3.64 -19.97
CA ARG A 474 -8.67 -3.47 -19.02
C ARG A 474 -9.75 -4.54 -19.09
N ASN A 475 -9.99 -5.11 -20.28
CA ASN A 475 -11.03 -6.10 -20.52
C ASN A 475 -10.76 -7.42 -19.80
N THR A 476 -9.51 -7.67 -19.38
CA THR A 476 -9.14 -8.90 -18.67
C THR A 476 -8.40 -8.63 -17.37
N ASN A 477 -7.62 -7.55 -17.28
CA ASN A 477 -6.84 -7.19 -16.10
C ASN A 477 -7.54 -6.18 -15.17
N GLY A 478 -8.77 -5.76 -15.48
CA GLY A 478 -9.45 -4.68 -14.74
C GLY A 478 -8.87 -3.30 -15.02
N ASN A 479 -9.46 -2.26 -14.43
CA ASN A 479 -9.10 -0.86 -14.67
C ASN A 479 -8.39 -0.20 -13.47
N THR A 480 -7.85 -0.97 -12.53
CA THR A 480 -7.24 -0.45 -11.30
C THR A 480 -5.76 -0.13 -11.48
N VAL A 481 -5.35 1.07 -11.06
CA VAL A 481 -3.95 1.48 -10.87
C VAL A 481 -3.70 1.63 -9.37
N MET A 482 -2.71 0.91 -8.85
CA MET A 482 -2.33 0.95 -7.44
C MET A 482 -1.06 1.77 -7.24
N ILE A 483 -1.13 2.84 -6.46
CA ILE A 483 0.01 3.70 -6.15
C ILE A 483 0.54 3.32 -4.76
N CYS A 484 1.81 2.96 -4.69
CA CYS A 484 2.55 3.04 -3.44
C CYS A 484 3.31 4.36 -3.38
N CYS A 485 3.22 5.13 -2.31
CA CYS A 485 2.26 5.00 -1.18
C CYS A 485 1.84 6.39 -0.72
N TRP A 486 0.75 6.50 0.05
CA TRP A 486 0.33 7.77 0.64
C TRP A 486 1.48 8.32 1.50
N ASN A 487 1.95 7.54 2.46
CA ASN A 487 2.81 8.01 3.54
C ASN A 487 3.89 7.00 3.99
N GLU A 488 4.44 6.16 3.09
CA GLU A 488 5.55 5.27 3.44
C GLU A 488 6.88 6.05 3.54
N TYR A 489 6.99 6.85 4.60
CA TYR A 489 8.09 7.81 4.80
C TYR A 489 9.44 7.13 5.01
N LEU A 490 9.46 5.96 5.64
CA LEU A 490 10.68 5.26 6.02
C LEU A 490 11.37 4.60 4.83
N GLU A 491 10.60 4.12 3.85
CA GLU A 491 11.11 3.58 2.59
C GLU A 491 11.29 4.64 1.50
N GLY A 492 10.84 5.87 1.75
CA GLY A 492 10.98 6.99 0.82
C GLY A 492 10.02 6.93 -0.37
N ASN A 493 8.85 6.32 -0.18
CA ASN A 493 7.81 6.22 -1.20
C ASN A 493 6.49 6.80 -0.67
N TYR A 494 6.40 8.13 -0.63
CA TYR A 494 5.28 8.87 -0.05
C TYR A 494 4.82 9.98 -1.01
N ILE A 495 3.54 9.97 -1.39
CA ILE A 495 2.94 11.02 -2.23
C ILE A 495 2.23 12.11 -1.41
N GLU A 496 2.08 11.89 -0.11
CA GLU A 496 1.55 12.86 0.85
C GLU A 496 2.38 14.16 0.79
N PRO A 497 1.73 15.33 0.66
CA PRO A 497 2.45 16.59 0.50
C PRO A 497 3.44 16.90 1.64
N THR A 498 4.67 17.22 1.25
CA THR A 498 5.76 17.59 2.17
C THR A 498 6.33 18.97 1.86
N GLU A 499 7.14 19.52 2.77
CA GLU A 499 7.89 20.77 2.54
C GLU A 499 8.87 20.65 1.34
N GLY A 500 9.32 19.44 1.00
CA GLY A 500 10.26 19.19 -0.09
C GLY A 500 9.64 19.18 -1.49
N HIS A 501 8.48 18.54 -1.67
CA HIS A 501 7.84 18.40 -2.99
C HIS A 501 6.44 19.01 -3.09
N GLY A 502 5.90 19.60 -2.01
CA GLY A 502 4.55 20.16 -2.00
C GLY A 502 3.52 19.19 -2.56
N PHE A 503 2.70 19.67 -3.49
CA PHE A 503 1.63 18.89 -4.14
C PHE A 503 2.05 18.20 -5.45
N ASP A 504 3.34 18.21 -5.82
CA ASP A 504 3.81 17.75 -7.13
C ASP A 504 3.27 16.38 -7.56
N TYR A 505 3.31 15.40 -6.66
CA TYR A 505 2.82 14.04 -6.94
C TYR A 505 1.30 13.97 -7.06
N LEU A 506 0.56 14.70 -6.22
CA LEU A 506 -0.90 14.75 -6.29
C LEU A 506 -1.36 15.48 -7.56
N GLU A 507 -0.71 16.57 -7.93
CA GLU A 507 -0.99 17.29 -9.19
C GLU A 507 -0.71 16.42 -10.42
N ALA A 508 0.35 15.60 -10.39
CA ALA A 508 0.62 14.63 -11.46
C ALA A 508 -0.47 13.55 -11.56
N ILE A 509 -1.01 13.07 -10.43
CA ILE A 509 -2.15 12.12 -10.41
C ILE A 509 -3.39 12.80 -10.99
N GLN A 510 -3.70 14.02 -10.56
CA GLN A 510 -4.85 14.78 -11.03
C GLN A 510 -4.77 15.06 -12.55
N GLU A 511 -3.58 15.35 -13.09
CA GLU A 511 -3.42 15.56 -14.54
C GLU A 511 -3.76 14.31 -15.36
N VAL A 512 -3.49 13.10 -14.84
CA VAL A 512 -3.71 11.84 -15.56
C VAL A 512 -5.11 11.26 -15.30
N PHE A 513 -5.60 11.38 -14.07
CA PHE A 513 -6.78 10.66 -13.58
C PHE A 513 -7.88 11.57 -13.01
N GLY A 514 -7.67 12.89 -12.96
CA GLY A 514 -8.60 13.85 -12.35
C GLY A 514 -9.79 14.25 -13.20
N ASN A 515 -9.79 13.95 -14.51
CA ASN A 515 -10.91 14.22 -15.42
C ASN A 515 -12.01 13.14 -15.27
N LYS A 516 -12.67 13.09 -14.11
CA LYS A 516 -13.70 12.11 -13.76
C LYS A 516 -15.10 12.70 -13.70
#